data_AF-A0A3M1R1M7-F1
#
_entry.id   AF-A0A3M1R1M7-F1
#
_cell.length_a   1.000
_cell.length_b   1.000
_cell.length_c   1.000
_cell.angle_alpha   90.00
_cell.angle_beta   90.00
_cell.angle_gamma   90.00
#
_symmetry.space_group_name_H-M   'P 1'
#
loop_
_entity.id
_entity.type
_entity.pdbx_description
1 polymer ?
#
loop_
_entity_poly.entity_id
_entity_poly.type
_entity_poly.pdbx_seq_one_letter_code
_entity_poly.pdbx_strand_id
1 'polypeptide(L)'
;IITSDHGASTIIQAVDVPQILADQGFVDLLQDGAMQIGRCGGASLIYLSEEGKTRLPEVIHFLQKQAWTGPLFTTYPLPGTLPLSLIHNANDRAADILFSLHWQGRNTSTPVPGVIASDSTIPAGSGMHGSFSPFEMHNYWAARGPDFAPGRISYVPSGSIDLVPTILSLLQVPLPPDLDGRVLVETLRDGPAPEELWYERRIIRSERADSFSSLVQLSAVQGVTYFDKGMAKRD
;
A
#
# COMPACT_ATOMS: atom_id res chain seq x y z
N ILE A 1 -0.20 15.16 -19.67
CA ILE A 1 0.33 14.25 -18.62
C ILE A 1 -0.50 12.97 -18.70
N ILE A 2 0.15 11.81 -18.68
CA ILE A 2 -0.47 10.48 -18.71
C ILE A 2 0.05 9.75 -17.47
N THR A 3 -0.85 9.10 -16.75
CA THR A 3 -0.49 8.33 -15.56
C THR A 3 -1.38 7.11 -15.42
N SER A 4 -1.13 6.27 -14.42
CA SER A 4 -1.98 5.16 -14.00
C SER A 4 -2.36 5.37 -12.53
N ASP A 5 -3.48 4.85 -12.11
CA ASP A 5 -3.87 4.81 -10.70
C ASP A 5 -3.02 3.82 -9.90
N HIS A 6 -2.67 2.68 -10.51
CA HIS A 6 -1.79 1.66 -9.92
C HIS A 6 -1.02 0.86 -10.98
N GLY A 7 -0.09 0.03 -10.51
CA GLY A 7 0.52 -1.07 -11.28
C GLY A 7 -0.27 -2.39 -11.14
N ALA A 8 0.36 -3.54 -11.31
CA ALA A 8 -0.32 -4.83 -11.19
C ALA A 8 0.64 -5.95 -10.79
N SER A 9 0.09 -6.99 -10.15
CA SER A 9 0.76 -8.25 -9.87
C SER A 9 -0.08 -9.43 -10.38
N THR A 10 0.56 -10.59 -10.58
CA THR A 10 -0.14 -11.83 -10.92
C THR A 10 -0.56 -12.60 -9.66
N ILE A 11 -1.82 -13.04 -9.60
CA ILE A 11 -2.29 -13.89 -8.50
C ILE A 11 -1.60 -15.26 -8.58
N ILE A 12 -0.96 -15.69 -7.49
CA ILE A 12 -0.44 -17.06 -7.33
C ILE A 12 -1.22 -17.87 -6.31
N GLN A 13 -2.00 -17.19 -5.46
CA GLN A 13 -2.82 -17.82 -4.44
C GLN A 13 -4.10 -16.99 -4.25
N ALA A 14 -5.25 -17.60 -4.51
CA ALA A 14 -6.52 -17.07 -4.05
C ALA A 14 -6.71 -17.46 -2.56
N VAL A 15 -7.12 -16.50 -1.75
CA VAL A 15 -7.35 -16.64 -0.31
C VAL A 15 -8.80 -16.28 -0.05
N ASP A 16 -9.54 -17.14 0.65
CA ASP A 16 -10.86 -16.77 1.18
C ASP A 16 -10.71 -16.38 2.64
N VAL A 17 -10.34 -15.11 2.89
CA VAL A 17 -10.09 -14.63 4.25
C VAL A 17 -11.31 -14.83 5.15
N PRO A 18 -12.55 -14.50 4.73
CA PRO A 18 -13.74 -14.79 5.53
C PRO A 18 -13.90 -16.26 5.90
N GLN A 19 -13.79 -17.18 4.93
CA GLN A 19 -13.93 -18.61 5.21
C GLN A 19 -12.82 -19.13 6.11
N ILE A 20 -11.58 -18.72 5.88
CA ILE A 20 -10.43 -19.12 6.70
C ILE A 20 -10.59 -18.63 8.14
N LEU A 21 -11.07 -17.41 8.37
CA LEU A 21 -11.35 -16.91 9.71
C LEU A 21 -12.49 -17.68 10.39
N ALA A 22 -13.56 -18.00 9.65
CA ALA A 22 -14.66 -18.82 10.15
C ALA A 22 -14.16 -20.20 10.62
N ASP A 23 -13.38 -20.88 9.78
CA ASP A 23 -12.82 -22.21 10.05
C ASP A 23 -11.85 -22.23 11.24
N GLN A 24 -11.32 -21.06 11.63
CA GLN A 24 -10.32 -20.89 12.69
C GLN A 24 -10.91 -20.35 13.99
N GLY A 25 -12.23 -20.43 14.15
CA GLY A 25 -12.90 -20.12 15.41
C GLY A 25 -13.32 -18.65 15.57
N PHE A 26 -13.50 -17.94 14.45
CA PHE A 26 -14.08 -16.59 14.39
C PHE A 26 -15.44 -16.57 13.67
N VAL A 27 -16.09 -17.73 13.49
CA VAL A 27 -17.38 -17.86 12.78
C VAL A 27 -18.51 -17.12 13.49
N ASP A 28 -18.48 -17.09 14.83
CA ASP A 28 -19.40 -16.33 15.68
C ASP A 28 -19.34 -14.84 15.36
N LEU A 29 -18.13 -14.27 15.26
CA LEU A 29 -17.95 -12.86 14.95
C LEU A 29 -18.53 -12.47 13.59
N LEU A 30 -18.42 -13.37 12.60
CA LEU A 30 -18.95 -13.16 11.26
C LEU A 30 -20.48 -13.29 11.23
N GLN A 31 -21.03 -14.32 11.87
CA GLN A 31 -22.48 -14.59 11.87
C GLN A 31 -23.28 -13.54 12.65
N ASP A 32 -22.72 -13.05 13.76
CA ASP A 32 -23.35 -12.04 14.61
C ASP A 32 -23.17 -10.61 14.06
N GLY A 33 -22.45 -10.46 12.95
CA GLY A 33 -22.13 -9.15 12.35
C GLY A 33 -21.12 -8.34 13.17
N ALA A 34 -20.51 -8.94 14.18
CA ALA A 34 -19.48 -8.32 15.00
C ALA A 34 -18.14 -8.12 14.26
N MET A 35 -17.94 -8.82 13.14
CA MET A 35 -16.85 -8.68 12.19
C MET A 35 -17.39 -8.60 10.75
N GLN A 36 -16.94 -7.59 10.00
CA GLN A 36 -17.20 -7.46 8.57
C GLN A 36 -15.88 -7.34 7.81
N ILE A 37 -15.80 -7.98 6.64
CA ILE A 37 -14.57 -8.05 5.85
C ILE A 37 -14.79 -7.43 4.48
N GLY A 38 -14.07 -6.34 4.20
CA GLY A 38 -13.93 -5.74 2.89
C GLY A 38 -12.78 -6.40 2.12
N ARG A 39 -13.12 -7.17 1.09
CA ARG A 39 -12.15 -7.85 0.21
C ARG A 39 -11.68 -6.88 -0.87
N CYS A 40 -10.37 -6.57 -0.92
CA CYS A 40 -9.79 -5.61 -1.87
C CYS A 40 -8.71 -6.24 -2.77
N GLY A 41 -8.75 -7.56 -2.99
CA GLY A 41 -7.76 -8.26 -3.80
C GLY A 41 -6.41 -8.34 -3.09
N GLY A 42 -5.51 -7.40 -3.37
CA GLY A 42 -4.19 -7.32 -2.75
C GLY A 42 -4.18 -6.85 -1.29
N ALA A 43 -5.33 -6.45 -0.73
CA ALA A 43 -5.51 -6.15 0.68
C ALA A 43 -6.87 -6.66 1.21
N SER A 44 -7.00 -6.77 2.53
CA SER A 44 -8.28 -6.97 3.21
C SER A 44 -8.44 -6.00 4.38
N LEU A 45 -9.68 -5.55 4.57
CA LEU A 45 -10.09 -4.61 5.60
C LEU A 45 -11.07 -5.33 6.54
N ILE A 46 -10.76 -5.39 7.83
CA ILE A 46 -11.62 -6.02 8.85
C ILE A 46 -12.16 -4.92 9.78
N TYR A 47 -13.47 -4.78 9.78
CA TYR A 47 -14.23 -3.88 10.64
C TYR A 47 -14.82 -4.66 11.79
N LEU A 48 -14.71 -4.14 13.01
CA LEU A 48 -15.17 -4.78 14.23
C LEU A 48 -16.15 -3.87 14.97
N SER A 49 -17.24 -4.46 15.43
CA SER A 49 -18.07 -3.88 16.49
C SER A 49 -17.28 -3.74 17.80
N GLU A 50 -17.83 -3.05 18.80
CA GLU A 50 -17.21 -2.99 20.14
C GLU A 50 -17.06 -4.38 20.76
N GLU A 51 -18.03 -5.26 20.57
CA GLU A 51 -17.95 -6.66 21.00
C GLU A 51 -16.84 -7.41 20.25
N GLY A 52 -16.73 -7.22 18.94
CA GLY A 52 -15.71 -7.85 18.10
C GLY A 52 -14.28 -7.42 18.45
N LYS A 53 -14.11 -6.15 18.87
CA LYS A 53 -12.80 -5.61 19.30
C LYS A 53 -12.21 -6.35 20.50
N THR A 54 -13.03 -7.02 21.31
CA THR A 54 -12.53 -7.86 22.42
C THR A 54 -11.65 -9.03 21.95
N ARG A 55 -11.85 -9.51 20.71
CA ARG A 55 -11.08 -10.59 20.08
C ARG A 55 -9.93 -10.08 19.18
N LEU A 56 -9.72 -8.76 19.09
CA LEU A 56 -8.73 -8.15 18.18
C LEU A 56 -7.31 -8.75 18.33
N PRO A 57 -6.75 -8.93 19.54
CA PRO A 57 -5.42 -9.53 19.68
C PRO A 57 -5.31 -10.97 19.14
N GLU A 58 -6.39 -11.76 19.24
CA GLU A 58 -6.44 -13.13 18.71
C GLU A 58 -6.46 -13.14 17.19
N VAL A 59 -7.28 -12.26 16.58
CA VAL A 59 -7.35 -12.11 15.12
C VAL A 59 -5.99 -11.68 14.57
N ILE A 60 -5.34 -10.69 15.19
CA ILE A 60 -3.99 -10.26 14.78
C ILE A 60 -2.99 -11.41 14.92
N HIS A 61 -3.01 -12.14 16.05
CA HIS A 61 -2.10 -13.27 16.24
C HIS A 61 -2.32 -14.38 15.21
N PHE A 62 -3.57 -14.64 14.83
CA PHE A 62 -3.90 -15.58 13.76
C PHE A 62 -3.33 -15.13 12.41
N LEU A 63 -3.58 -13.88 11.99
CA LEU A 63 -3.11 -13.31 10.73
C LEU A 63 -1.58 -13.31 10.64
N GLN A 64 -0.89 -13.01 11.74
CA GLN A 64 0.58 -13.03 11.81
C GLN A 64 1.18 -14.39 11.46
N LYS A 65 0.47 -15.49 11.70
CA LYS A 65 0.92 -16.86 11.36
C LYS A 65 0.70 -17.25 9.90
N GLN A 66 -0.09 -16.48 9.14
CA GLN A 66 -0.50 -16.87 7.80
C GLN A 66 0.52 -16.47 6.75
N ALA A 67 1.02 -17.42 5.95
CA ALA A 67 2.01 -17.13 4.91
C ALA A 67 1.53 -16.12 3.85
N TRP A 68 0.22 -16.00 3.67
CA TRP A 68 -0.41 -15.05 2.73
C TRP A 68 -0.58 -13.64 3.30
N THR A 69 -0.35 -13.41 4.60
CA THR A 69 -0.45 -12.07 5.20
C THR A 69 0.85 -11.28 5.00
N GLY A 70 0.74 -10.04 4.56
CA GLY A 70 1.83 -9.06 4.50
C GLY A 70 1.82 -8.13 5.72
N PRO A 71 2.21 -6.84 5.59
CA PRO A 71 2.19 -5.91 6.71
C PRO A 71 0.77 -5.70 7.24
N LEU A 72 0.64 -5.66 8.56
CA LEU A 72 -0.59 -5.43 9.31
C LEU A 72 -0.63 -4.00 9.85
N PHE A 73 -1.80 -3.39 9.74
CA PHE A 73 -2.11 -2.07 10.25
C PHE A 73 -3.34 -2.12 11.14
N THR A 74 -3.33 -1.38 12.24
CA THR A 74 -4.44 -1.35 13.20
C THR A 74 -4.73 0.06 13.69
N THR A 75 -5.97 0.29 14.12
CA THR A 75 -6.40 1.52 14.82
C THR A 75 -5.75 1.63 16.20
N TYR A 76 -5.62 0.50 16.90
CA TYR A 76 -4.96 0.40 18.21
C TYR A 76 -3.58 -0.24 18.08
N PRO A 77 -2.53 0.30 18.72
CA PRO A 77 -1.19 -0.29 18.67
C PRO A 77 -1.19 -1.73 19.21
N LEU A 78 -0.73 -2.67 18.39
CA LEU A 78 -0.51 -4.06 18.78
C LEU A 78 0.89 -4.53 18.34
N PRO A 79 1.52 -5.46 19.08
CA PRO A 79 2.82 -5.99 18.69
C PRO A 79 2.80 -6.55 17.26
N GLY A 80 3.75 -6.11 16.44
CA GLY A 80 3.85 -6.52 15.03
C GLY A 80 2.91 -5.78 14.07
N THR A 81 2.11 -4.80 14.51
CA THR A 81 1.25 -3.98 13.64
C THR A 81 1.75 -2.54 13.57
N LEU A 82 1.46 -1.88 12.45
CA LEU A 82 1.76 -0.46 12.21
C LEU A 82 0.47 0.39 12.37
N PRO A 83 0.57 1.69 12.70
CA PRO A 83 -0.63 2.52 12.80
C PRO A 83 -1.18 2.86 11.41
N LEU A 84 -2.50 2.92 11.26
CA LEU A 84 -3.15 3.34 9.99
C LEU A 84 -2.77 4.75 9.55
N SER A 85 -2.42 5.63 10.49
CA SER A 85 -1.95 6.99 10.19
C SER A 85 -0.61 7.00 9.43
N LEU A 86 0.20 5.94 9.56
CA LEU A 86 1.44 5.79 8.78
C LEU A 86 1.16 5.79 7.28
N ILE A 87 0.02 5.23 6.87
CA ILE A 87 -0.37 5.06 5.47
C ILE A 87 -1.51 6.01 5.05
N HIS A 88 -1.68 7.11 5.79
CA HIS A 88 -2.74 8.09 5.57
C HIS A 88 -4.16 7.49 5.55
N ASN A 89 -4.39 6.37 6.25
CA ASN A 89 -5.67 5.68 6.28
C ASN A 89 -6.43 5.83 7.61
N ALA A 90 -5.93 6.64 8.54
CA ALA A 90 -6.65 6.96 9.79
C ALA A 90 -7.76 7.99 9.52
N ASN A 91 -9.02 7.54 9.52
CA ASN A 91 -10.22 8.36 9.37
C ASN A 91 -11.46 7.61 9.90
N ASP A 92 -12.63 8.27 9.91
CA ASP A 92 -13.88 7.72 10.44
C ASP A 92 -14.42 6.48 9.71
N ARG A 93 -13.89 6.18 8.52
CA ARG A 93 -14.22 4.99 7.72
C ARG A 93 -13.12 3.95 7.73
N ALA A 94 -12.08 4.14 8.52
CA ALA A 94 -10.96 3.20 8.60
C ALA A 94 -11.41 1.87 9.21
N ALA A 95 -10.85 0.78 8.70
CA ALA A 95 -11.02 -0.54 9.28
C ALA A 95 -10.21 -0.66 10.58
N ASP A 96 -10.64 -1.53 11.50
CA ASP A 96 -9.90 -1.81 12.73
C ASP A 96 -8.59 -2.57 12.45
N ILE A 97 -8.62 -3.41 11.41
CA ILE A 97 -7.45 -4.08 10.85
C ILE A 97 -7.43 -3.84 9.34
N LEU A 98 -6.31 -3.38 8.82
CA LEU A 98 -6.00 -3.40 7.39
C LEU A 98 -4.74 -4.21 7.21
N PHE A 99 -4.69 -5.11 6.25
CA PHE A 99 -3.43 -5.73 5.86
C PHE A 99 -3.32 -5.87 4.35
N SER A 100 -2.09 -5.69 3.87
CA SER A 100 -1.74 -6.11 2.52
C SER A 100 -1.51 -7.61 2.51
N LEU A 101 -1.89 -8.27 1.43
CA LEU A 101 -1.51 -9.64 1.16
C LEU A 101 -0.02 -9.72 0.80
N HIS A 102 0.55 -10.91 0.99
CA HIS A 102 1.95 -11.20 0.70
C HIS A 102 2.22 -11.15 -0.80
N TRP A 103 3.31 -10.50 -1.18
CA TRP A 103 3.80 -10.42 -2.55
C TRP A 103 5.23 -10.92 -2.66
N GLN A 104 5.64 -11.33 -3.87
CA GLN A 104 7.02 -11.70 -4.17
C GLN A 104 7.48 -11.10 -5.49
N GLY A 105 8.79 -10.88 -5.60
CA GLY A 105 9.44 -10.15 -6.69
C GLY A 105 9.31 -10.79 -8.06
N ARG A 106 9.96 -11.93 -8.26
CA ARG A 106 9.94 -12.64 -9.54
C ARG A 106 9.67 -14.11 -9.26
N ASN A 107 8.69 -14.66 -9.96
CA ASN A 107 8.44 -16.08 -10.01
C ASN A 107 8.77 -16.57 -11.43
N THR A 108 9.27 -17.80 -11.56
CA THR A 108 9.49 -18.45 -12.86
C THR A 108 8.19 -18.86 -13.55
N SER A 109 7.07 -18.85 -12.83
CA SER A 109 5.76 -19.26 -13.33
C SER A 109 4.96 -18.16 -14.05
N THR A 110 5.45 -16.92 -14.09
CA THR A 110 4.74 -15.77 -14.69
C THR A 110 5.63 -15.00 -15.65
N PRO A 111 5.08 -14.45 -16.76
CA PRO A 111 5.87 -13.68 -17.73
C PRO A 111 6.25 -12.28 -17.21
N VAL A 112 5.52 -11.76 -16.23
CA VAL A 112 5.74 -10.44 -15.61
C VAL A 112 6.21 -10.58 -14.16
N PRO A 113 7.11 -9.69 -13.68
CA PRO A 113 7.45 -9.58 -12.27
C PRO A 113 6.25 -9.17 -11.41
N GLY A 114 6.28 -9.51 -10.13
CA GLY A 114 5.23 -9.25 -9.17
C GLY A 114 4.20 -10.37 -9.12
N VAL A 115 4.20 -11.13 -8.02
CA VAL A 115 3.16 -12.11 -7.72
C VAL A 115 2.59 -11.88 -6.34
N ILE A 116 1.31 -12.19 -6.15
CA ILE A 116 0.60 -11.95 -4.88
C ILE A 116 -0.30 -13.10 -4.46
N ALA A 117 -0.51 -13.22 -3.15
CA ALA A 117 -1.75 -13.75 -2.62
C ALA A 117 -2.87 -12.70 -2.81
N SER A 118 -4.10 -13.15 -3.01
CA SER A 118 -5.24 -12.27 -3.28
C SER A 118 -6.47 -12.74 -2.51
N ASP A 119 -7.06 -11.86 -1.70
CA ASP A 119 -8.36 -12.07 -1.09
C ASP A 119 -9.46 -11.83 -2.12
N SER A 120 -9.68 -12.80 -3.00
CA SER A 120 -10.66 -12.73 -4.08
C SER A 120 -11.07 -14.11 -4.57
N THR A 121 -12.14 -14.17 -5.36
CA THR A 121 -12.57 -15.37 -6.09
C THR A 121 -11.91 -15.48 -7.47
N ILE A 122 -10.93 -14.62 -7.78
CA ILE A 122 -10.28 -14.57 -9.09
C ILE A 122 -9.15 -15.61 -9.10
N PRO A 123 -9.08 -16.48 -10.14
CA PRO A 123 -8.14 -17.59 -10.15
C PRO A 123 -6.69 -17.15 -10.33
N ALA A 124 -5.78 -18.01 -9.86
CA ALA A 124 -4.34 -17.86 -10.07
C ALA A 124 -4.00 -17.75 -11.58
N GLY A 125 -2.98 -16.95 -11.89
CA GLY A 125 -2.60 -16.57 -13.25
C GLY A 125 -3.27 -15.28 -13.75
N SER A 126 -4.31 -14.80 -13.08
CA SER A 126 -4.96 -13.51 -13.39
C SER A 126 -4.19 -12.32 -12.82
N GLY A 127 -4.45 -11.11 -13.33
CA GLY A 127 -3.93 -9.86 -12.77
C GLY A 127 -4.74 -9.36 -11.57
N MET A 128 -4.08 -8.68 -10.65
CA MET A 128 -4.68 -8.06 -9.46
C MET A 128 -3.85 -6.86 -8.99
N HIS A 129 -4.44 -6.05 -8.11
CA HIS A 129 -3.79 -4.92 -7.44
C HIS A 129 -4.35 -4.75 -6.00
N GLY A 130 -3.87 -3.74 -5.28
CA GLY A 130 -4.33 -3.36 -3.93
C GLY A 130 -3.38 -3.75 -2.80
N SER A 131 -2.24 -4.37 -3.10
CA SER A 131 -1.20 -4.76 -2.14
C SER A 131 -0.10 -3.71 -2.04
N PHE A 132 0.75 -3.85 -1.01
CA PHE A 132 1.98 -3.09 -0.81
C PHE A 132 3.16 -3.61 -1.66
N SER A 133 2.86 -4.28 -2.77
CA SER A 133 3.83 -4.73 -3.77
C SER A 133 4.42 -3.52 -4.52
N PRO A 134 5.75 -3.41 -4.69
CA PRO A 134 6.33 -2.35 -5.50
C PRO A 134 5.89 -2.41 -6.97
N PHE A 135 5.40 -3.57 -7.46
CA PHE A 135 4.86 -3.72 -8.81
C PHE A 135 3.44 -3.15 -8.96
N GLU A 136 2.76 -2.86 -7.83
CA GLU A 136 1.45 -2.21 -7.78
C GLU A 136 1.56 -0.75 -7.36
N MET A 137 2.51 -0.45 -6.46
CA MET A 137 2.78 0.91 -5.97
C MET A 137 3.49 1.77 -7.01
N HIS A 138 4.46 1.23 -7.76
CA HIS A 138 5.13 1.96 -8.83
C HIS A 138 4.26 1.98 -10.09
N ASN A 139 3.46 3.03 -10.22
CA ASN A 139 2.58 3.28 -11.35
C ASN A 139 3.28 4.07 -12.47
N TYR A 140 2.62 4.16 -13.63
CA TYR A 140 3.15 4.85 -14.80
C TYR A 140 2.98 6.37 -14.67
N TRP A 141 3.97 7.13 -15.13
CA TRP A 141 3.86 8.58 -15.32
C TRP A 141 4.69 9.04 -16.53
N ALA A 142 4.08 9.83 -17.41
CA ALA A 142 4.76 10.48 -18.52
C ALA A 142 4.10 11.81 -18.85
N ALA A 143 4.89 12.77 -19.32
CA ALA A 143 4.37 14.07 -19.75
C ALA A 143 5.06 14.55 -21.01
N ARG A 144 4.32 15.35 -21.79
CA ARG A 144 4.82 16.03 -22.98
C ARG A 144 4.11 17.36 -23.12
N GLY A 145 4.87 18.41 -23.36
CA GLY A 145 4.39 19.77 -23.52
C GLY A 145 5.55 20.75 -23.62
N PRO A 146 5.28 22.04 -23.88
CA PRO A 146 6.32 23.06 -23.98
C PRO A 146 7.08 23.24 -22.66
N ASP A 147 6.42 23.11 -21.51
CA ASP A 147 7.04 23.34 -20.20
C ASP A 147 7.82 22.13 -19.68
N PHE A 148 7.62 20.93 -20.24
CA PHE A 148 8.33 19.72 -19.83
C PHE A 148 9.68 19.61 -20.54
N ALA A 149 10.69 19.12 -19.82
CA ALA A 149 12.01 18.86 -20.38
C ALA A 149 11.95 17.67 -21.37
N PRO A 150 12.41 17.83 -22.63
CA PRO A 150 12.37 16.74 -23.61
C PRO A 150 13.35 15.62 -23.23
N GLY A 151 12.87 14.38 -23.26
CA GLY A 151 13.69 13.18 -23.04
C GLY A 151 14.17 13.00 -21.58
N ARG A 152 13.65 13.78 -20.64
CA ARG A 152 14.06 13.69 -19.24
C ARG A 152 13.43 12.49 -18.56
N ILE A 153 14.25 11.70 -17.86
CA ILE A 153 13.85 10.58 -17.01
C ILE A 153 14.20 10.96 -15.58
N SER A 154 13.23 10.85 -14.66
CA SER A 154 13.44 11.08 -13.23
C SER A 154 13.19 9.79 -12.45
N TYR A 155 14.10 9.46 -11.55
CA TYR A 155 13.94 8.41 -10.54
C TYR A 155 13.72 8.98 -9.13
N VAL A 156 13.48 10.30 -9.04
CA VAL A 156 13.11 10.94 -7.79
C VAL A 156 11.71 10.40 -7.39
N PRO A 157 11.51 10.00 -6.13
CA PRO A 157 10.21 9.56 -5.65
C PRO A 157 9.11 10.58 -5.96
N SER A 158 8.02 10.09 -6.51
CA SER A 158 6.84 10.85 -6.90
C SER A 158 5.60 9.97 -6.77
N GLY A 159 4.42 10.59 -6.77
CA GLY A 159 3.14 9.90 -6.65
C GLY A 159 2.00 10.65 -7.31
N SER A 160 0.82 10.03 -7.35
CA SER A 160 -0.39 10.64 -7.92
C SER A 160 -0.77 11.96 -7.24
N ILE A 161 -0.43 12.11 -5.96
CA ILE A 161 -0.62 13.35 -5.18
C ILE A 161 0.11 14.56 -5.77
N ASP A 162 1.16 14.35 -6.57
CA ASP A 162 1.95 15.42 -7.19
C ASP A 162 1.32 15.96 -8.49
N LEU A 163 0.26 15.30 -9.00
CA LEU A 163 -0.39 15.68 -10.25
C LEU A 163 -1.05 17.05 -10.15
N VAL A 164 -1.83 17.28 -9.09
CA VAL A 164 -2.55 18.54 -8.85
C VAL A 164 -1.57 19.72 -8.71
N PRO A 165 -0.59 19.71 -7.79
CA PRO A 165 0.34 20.84 -7.66
C PRO A 165 1.12 21.09 -8.96
N THR A 166 1.53 20.04 -9.68
CA THR A 166 2.21 20.19 -10.96
C THR A 166 1.32 20.87 -12.01
N ILE A 167 0.07 20.45 -12.15
CA ILE A 167 -0.87 21.06 -13.11
C ILE A 167 -1.18 22.52 -12.75
N LEU A 168 -1.44 22.82 -11.48
CA LEU A 168 -1.71 24.19 -11.05
C LEU A 168 -0.51 25.11 -11.32
N SER A 169 0.71 24.62 -11.05
CA SER A 169 1.93 25.36 -11.37
C SER A 169 2.08 25.66 -12.86
N LEU A 170 1.77 24.70 -13.73
CA LEU A 170 1.81 24.88 -15.19
C LEU A 170 0.77 25.88 -15.69
N LEU A 171 -0.41 25.88 -15.06
CA LEU A 171 -1.49 26.82 -15.35
C LEU A 171 -1.30 28.19 -14.69
N GLN A 172 -0.21 28.39 -13.94
CA GLN A 172 0.07 29.61 -13.17
C GLN A 172 -1.06 29.94 -12.18
N VAL A 173 -1.70 28.90 -11.64
CA VAL A 173 -2.71 29.02 -10.59
C VAL A 173 -1.99 28.89 -9.23
N PRO A 174 -2.26 29.80 -8.27
CA PRO A 174 -1.69 29.70 -6.93
C PRO A 174 -1.98 28.35 -6.28
N LEU A 175 -0.96 27.77 -5.63
CA LEU A 175 -1.11 26.50 -4.95
C LEU A 175 -1.88 26.68 -3.63
N PRO A 176 -2.94 25.89 -3.39
CA PRO A 176 -3.53 25.77 -2.06
C PRO A 176 -2.49 25.31 -1.03
N PRO A 177 -2.57 25.80 0.22
CA PRO A 177 -1.59 25.47 1.26
C PRO A 177 -1.68 24.03 1.79
N ASP A 178 -2.78 23.32 1.46
CA ASP A 178 -3.19 22.03 2.01
C ASP A 178 -3.05 20.87 1.01
N LEU A 179 -2.21 21.02 -0.02
CA LEU A 179 -1.89 19.92 -0.93
C LEU A 179 -0.91 18.94 -0.28
N ASP A 180 -1.19 17.64 -0.40
CA ASP A 180 -0.30 16.57 0.10
C ASP A 180 0.97 16.41 -0.75
N GLY A 181 0.88 16.67 -2.05
CA GLY A 181 1.96 16.49 -3.02
C GLY A 181 2.80 17.75 -3.26
N ARG A 182 3.83 17.60 -4.09
CA ARG A 182 4.74 18.67 -4.52
C ARG A 182 4.67 18.89 -6.02
N VAL A 183 5.14 20.04 -6.48
CA VAL A 183 5.40 20.26 -7.90
C VAL A 183 6.59 19.37 -8.31
N LEU A 184 6.42 18.57 -9.38
CA LEU A 184 7.50 17.77 -9.97
C LEU A 184 8.44 18.66 -10.81
N VAL A 185 9.08 19.63 -10.17
CA VAL A 185 9.93 20.64 -10.80
C VAL A 185 11.05 20.02 -11.62
N GLU A 186 11.58 18.87 -11.21
CA GLU A 186 12.61 18.14 -11.94
C GLU A 186 12.15 17.62 -13.30
N THR A 187 10.85 17.59 -13.58
CA THR A 187 10.32 17.20 -14.90
C THR A 187 10.21 18.39 -15.87
N LEU A 188 10.31 19.62 -15.37
CA LEU A 188 10.14 20.85 -16.12
C LEU A 188 11.43 21.28 -16.83
N ARG A 189 11.29 21.99 -17.94
CA ARG A 189 12.40 22.45 -18.79
C ARG A 189 13.43 23.28 -18.00
N ASP A 190 12.92 24.22 -17.21
CA ASP A 190 13.73 25.17 -16.44
C ASP A 190 13.90 24.73 -14.98
N GLY A 191 13.50 23.50 -14.65
CA GLY A 191 13.70 22.90 -13.33
C GLY A 191 15.04 22.18 -13.20
N PRO A 192 15.45 21.88 -11.95
CA PRO A 192 16.74 21.24 -11.67
C PRO A 192 16.85 19.86 -12.34
N ALA A 193 18.07 19.38 -12.58
CA ALA A 193 18.24 18.00 -12.99
C ALA A 193 17.74 17.06 -11.87
N PRO A 194 17.14 15.90 -12.20
CA PRO A 194 16.64 14.96 -11.19
C PRO A 194 17.69 14.57 -10.13
N GLU A 195 18.96 14.49 -10.52
CA GLU A 195 20.09 14.14 -9.67
C GLU A 195 20.43 15.21 -8.63
N GLU A 196 19.95 16.45 -8.82
CA GLU A 196 20.14 17.55 -7.86
C GLU A 196 19.13 17.48 -6.70
N LEU A 197 18.07 16.68 -6.83
CA LEU A 197 17.09 16.49 -5.77
C LEU A 197 17.53 15.38 -4.81
N TRP A 198 17.78 15.78 -3.57
CA TRP A 198 17.95 14.84 -2.47
C TRP A 198 16.62 14.25 -2.02
N TYR A 199 16.64 12.98 -1.67
CA TYR A 199 15.54 12.30 -1.02
C TYR A 199 16.05 11.24 -0.06
N GLU A 200 15.26 10.97 0.97
CA GLU A 200 15.59 10.00 2.00
C GLU A 200 14.77 8.73 1.81
N ARG A 201 15.35 7.58 2.15
CA ARG A 201 14.61 6.31 2.28
C ARG A 201 14.73 5.78 3.69
N ARG A 202 13.61 5.34 4.24
CA ARG A 202 13.54 4.73 5.57
C ARG A 202 12.61 3.53 5.59
N ILE A 203 12.85 2.64 6.53
CA ILE A 203 11.98 1.50 6.81
C ILE A 203 11.37 1.71 8.20
N ILE A 204 10.05 1.79 8.25
CA ILE A 204 9.30 1.75 9.49
C ILE A 204 8.91 0.30 9.76
N ARG A 205 9.08 -0.14 11.01
CA ARG A 205 8.82 -1.52 11.40
C ARG A 205 8.11 -1.62 12.74
N SER A 206 7.35 -2.68 12.90
CA SER A 206 6.76 -3.10 14.17
C SER A 206 6.93 -4.61 14.30
N GLU A 207 7.34 -5.07 15.48
CA GLU A 207 7.78 -6.44 15.74
C GLU A 207 6.90 -7.08 16.82
N ARG A 208 6.59 -8.37 16.67
CA ARG A 208 6.00 -9.22 17.71
C ARG A 208 7.05 -10.23 18.14
N ALA A 209 7.87 -9.82 19.12
CA ALA A 209 9.07 -10.58 19.49
C ALA A 209 9.85 -10.96 18.21
N ASP A 210 10.49 -12.12 18.23
CA ASP A 210 11.23 -12.66 17.09
C ASP A 210 10.37 -13.63 16.25
N SER A 211 9.06 -13.38 16.12
CA SER A 211 8.15 -14.30 15.38
C SER A 211 7.51 -13.67 14.15
N PHE A 212 7.32 -12.35 14.17
CA PHE A 212 6.65 -11.64 13.09
C PHE A 212 7.04 -10.16 13.11
N SER A 213 7.21 -9.56 11.93
CA SER A 213 7.33 -8.11 11.80
C SER A 213 6.60 -7.56 10.59
N SER A 214 5.91 -6.43 10.76
CA SER A 214 5.39 -5.61 9.65
C SER A 214 6.40 -4.54 9.30
N LEU A 215 6.67 -4.35 8.01
CA LEU A 215 7.61 -3.34 7.51
C LEU A 215 6.96 -2.53 6.38
N VAL A 216 7.21 -1.22 6.38
CA VAL A 216 6.90 -0.31 5.27
C VAL A 216 8.14 0.49 4.94
N GLN A 217 8.54 0.45 3.68
CA GLN A 217 9.60 1.31 3.14
C GLN A 217 8.97 2.57 2.55
N LEU A 218 9.52 3.72 2.93
CA LEU A 218 9.07 5.05 2.52
C LEU A 218 10.22 5.82 1.90
N SER A 219 9.89 6.64 0.92
CA SER A 219 10.76 7.69 0.41
C SER A 219 10.23 9.07 0.80
N ALA A 220 11.10 10.06 1.04
CA ALA A 220 10.69 11.43 1.32
C ALA A 220 11.49 12.44 0.48
N VAL A 221 10.78 13.33 -0.23
CA VAL A 221 11.37 14.37 -1.10
C VAL A 221 10.68 15.69 -0.75
N GLN A 222 11.45 16.73 -0.41
CA GLN A 222 10.91 18.07 -0.13
C GLN A 222 9.73 18.10 0.87
N GLY A 223 9.76 17.22 1.87
CA GLY A 223 8.71 17.11 2.90
C GLY A 223 7.51 16.22 2.53
N VAL A 224 7.40 15.77 1.27
CA VAL A 224 6.37 14.82 0.82
C VAL A 224 6.85 13.39 0.99
N THR A 225 5.99 12.52 1.52
CA THR A 225 6.29 11.09 1.75
C THR A 225 5.58 10.21 0.73
N TYR A 226 6.31 9.21 0.22
CA TYR A 226 5.83 8.22 -0.74
C TYR A 226 6.01 6.81 -0.18
N PHE A 227 5.09 5.93 -0.55
CA PHE A 227 5.10 4.52 -0.16
C PHE A 227 5.79 3.68 -1.24
N ASP A 228 6.95 3.09 -0.92
CA ASP A 228 7.71 2.31 -1.91
C ASP A 228 7.22 0.86 -1.97
N LYS A 229 7.07 0.23 -0.78
CA LYS A 229 6.63 -1.16 -0.60
C LYS A 229 6.39 -1.47 0.87
N GLY A 230 5.69 -2.55 1.14
CA GLY A 230 5.51 -3.10 2.48
C GLY A 230 5.58 -4.62 2.46
N MET A 231 6.06 -5.22 3.54
CA MET A 231 6.21 -6.67 3.65
C MET A 231 6.07 -7.12 5.09
N ALA A 232 5.84 -8.42 5.27
CA ALA A 232 6.00 -9.07 6.56
C ALA A 232 7.23 -9.98 6.56
N LYS A 233 7.90 -10.10 7.70
CA LYS A 233 8.87 -11.17 7.96
C LYS A 233 8.34 -12.11 9.04
N ARG A 234 8.68 -13.38 8.89
CA ARG A 234 8.38 -14.48 9.81
C ARG A 234 9.64 -15.31 9.95
N ASP A 235 9.90 -15.77 11.16
CA ASP A 235 11.01 -16.68 11.47
C ASP A 235 10.55 -18.14 11.39
#